data_AF-H5XGE2-F1
#
_entry.id   AF-H5XGE2-F1
#
_cell.length_a   1.000
_cell.length_b   1.000
_cell.length_c   1.000
_cell.angle_alpha   90.00
_cell.angle_beta   90.00
_cell.angle_gamma   90.00
#
_symmetry.space_group_name_H-M   'P 1'
#
loop_
_entity.id
_entity.type
_entity.pdbx_description
1 polymer ?
#
loop_
_entity_poly.entity_id
_entity_poly.type
_entity_poly.pdbx_seq_one_letter_code
_entity_poly.pdbx_strand_id
1 'polypeptide(L)'
;MPNGIVVDYATIHTAAEDCQRTGSELEALFEDLKSRLAPLVDSWSGDAMEAWQQCQNEWNQSLDEMKQVLAQIATALPQIADGYQSTDKSIQGMF
;
A
#
# COMPACT_ATOMS: atom_id res chain seq x y z
N MET A 1 27.35 24.75 -3.26
CA MET A 1 26.50 23.84 -4.08
C MET A 1 25.40 23.34 -3.17
N PRO A 2 24.12 23.66 -3.37
CA PRO A 2 23.08 22.99 -2.62
C PRO A 2 22.60 21.80 -3.45
N ASN A 3 23.19 20.63 -3.19
CA ASN A 3 22.55 19.35 -3.47
C ASN A 3 21.57 19.04 -2.33
N GLY A 4 20.66 19.99 -2.04
CA GLY A 4 19.49 19.67 -1.25
C GLY A 4 18.68 18.72 -2.11
N ILE A 5 18.35 17.54 -1.60
CA ILE A 5 17.42 16.67 -2.28
C ILE A 5 16.10 17.45 -2.31
N VAL A 6 15.84 18.13 -3.44
CA VAL A 6 14.56 18.77 -3.72
C VAL A 6 13.62 17.61 -4.03
N VAL A 7 13.21 16.88 -2.99
CA VAL A 7 12.11 15.94 -3.15
C VAL A 7 10.89 16.81 -3.42
N ASP A 8 10.53 16.93 -4.69
CA ASP A 8 9.43 17.76 -5.12
C ASP A 8 8.16 17.24 -4.43
N TYR A 9 7.49 18.12 -3.69
CA TYR A 9 6.26 17.79 -2.95
C TYR A 9 5.23 17.14 -3.88
N ALA A 10 5.19 17.55 -5.15
CA ALA A 10 4.33 16.94 -6.16
C ALA A 10 4.69 15.46 -6.41
N THR A 11 5.98 15.11 -6.38
CA THR A 11 6.45 13.71 -6.55
C THR A 11 6.04 12.85 -5.37
N ILE A 12 6.11 13.38 -4.14
CA ILE A 12 5.70 12.69 -2.92
C ILE A 12 4.20 12.43 -2.92
N HIS A 13 3.40 13.44 -3.29
CA HIS A 13 1.95 13.30 -3.41
C HIS A 13 1.58 12.26 -4.46
N THR A 14 2.21 12.34 -5.64
CA THR A 14 2.00 11.37 -6.73
C THR A 14 2.34 9.94 -6.26
N ALA A 15 3.45 9.76 -5.54
CA ALA A 15 3.84 8.45 -5.01
C ALA A 15 2.82 7.92 -3.97
N ALA A 16 2.23 8.79 -3.15
CA ALA A 16 1.18 8.40 -2.21
C ALA A 16 -0.11 7.99 -2.93
N GLU A 17 -0.52 8.72 -3.97
CA GLU A 17 -1.65 8.38 -4.83
C GLU A 17 -1.41 7.05 -5.58
N ASP A 18 -0.19 6.83 -6.07
CA ASP A 18 0.21 5.59 -6.71
C ASP A 18 0.16 4.40 -5.75
N CYS A 19 0.55 4.58 -4.48
CA CYS A 19 0.41 3.55 -3.45
C CYS A 19 -1.06 3.19 -3.20
N GLN A 20 -1.95 4.19 -3.11
CA GLN A 20 -3.38 3.96 -2.95
C GLN A 20 -3.98 3.22 -4.16
N ARG A 21 -3.65 3.67 -5.37
CA ARG A 21 -4.09 3.04 -6.62
C ARG A 21 -3.62 1.59 -6.72
N THR A 22 -2.35 1.34 -6.44
CA THR A 22 -1.77 -0.01 -6.41
C THR A 22 -2.51 -0.88 -5.41
N GLY A 23 -2.83 -0.36 -4.22
CA GLY A 23 -3.62 -1.06 -3.20
C GLY A 23 -5.01 -1.48 -3.70
N SER A 24 -5.71 -0.59 -4.39
CA SER A 24 -7.02 -0.91 -4.98
C SER A 24 -6.93 -1.91 -6.15
N GLU A 25 -5.90 -1.81 -6.98
CA GLU A 25 -5.67 -2.77 -8.08
C GLU A 25 -5.39 -4.18 -7.55
N LEU A 26 -4.61 -4.30 -6.48
CA LEU A 26 -4.32 -5.58 -5.82
C LEU A 26 -5.56 -6.21 -5.19
N GLU A 27 -6.41 -5.40 -4.56
CA GLU A 27 -7.69 -5.86 -4.03
C GLU A 27 -8.60 -6.39 -5.14
N ALA A 28 -8.68 -5.69 -6.27
CA ALA A 28 -9.46 -6.15 -7.42
C ALA A 28 -8.94 -7.47 -8.00
N LEU A 29 -7.61 -7.60 -8.16
CA LEU A 29 -6.97 -8.83 -8.63
C LEU A 29 -7.23 -10.01 -7.69
N PHE A 30 -7.26 -9.75 -6.38
CA PHE A 30 -7.54 -10.79 -5.40
C PHE A 30 -8.99 -11.25 -5.41
N GLU A 31 -9.94 -10.32 -5.51
CA GLU A 31 -11.35 -10.67 -5.64
C GLU A 31 -11.63 -11.45 -6.94
N ASP A 32 -10.95 -11.12 -8.04
CA ASP A 32 -10.99 -11.93 -9.27
C ASP A 32 -10.47 -13.35 -9.04
N LEU A 33 -9.31 -13.50 -8.38
CA LEU A 33 -8.75 -14.80 -8.05
C LEU A 33 -9.73 -15.64 -7.19
N LYS A 34 -10.33 -15.03 -6.16
CA LYS A 34 -11.35 -15.68 -5.32
C LYS A 34 -12.56 -16.11 -6.12
N SER A 35 -13.07 -15.25 -7.01
CA SER A 35 -14.21 -15.56 -7.88
C SER A 35 -13.91 -16.74 -8.81
N ARG A 36 -12.68 -16.82 -9.34
CA ARG A 36 -12.24 -17.92 -10.21
C ARG A 36 -12.06 -19.23 -9.45
N LEU A 37 -11.71 -19.15 -8.16
CA LEU A 37 -11.53 -20.32 -7.30
C LEU A 37 -12.86 -20.84 -6.72
N ALA A 38 -13.88 -19.99 -6.56
CA ALA A 38 -15.18 -20.37 -6.03
C ALA A 38 -15.79 -21.67 -6.63
N PRO A 39 -15.84 -21.88 -7.96
CA PRO A 39 -16.38 -23.12 -8.53
C PRO A 39 -15.50 -24.36 -8.32
N LEU A 40 -14.19 -24.18 -8.07
CA LEU A 40 -13.27 -25.29 -7.75
C LEU A 40 -13.46 -25.76 -6.31
N VAL A 41 -13.71 -24.82 -5.39
CA VAL A 41 -13.96 -25.10 -3.97
C VAL A 41 -15.23 -25.94 -3.77
N ASP A 42 -16.24 -25.74 -4.62
CA ASP A 42 -17.49 -26.52 -4.56
C ASP A 42 -17.28 -28.02 -4.86
N SER A 43 -16.17 -28.36 -5.53
CA SER A 43 -15.77 -29.75 -5.82
C SER A 43 -14.90 -30.40 -4.73
N TRP A 44 -14.47 -29.63 -3.72
CA TRP A 44 -13.56 -30.10 -2.67
C TRP A 44 -14.33 -30.64 -1.47
N SER A 45 -14.00 -31.85 -1.02
CA SER A 45 -14.64 -32.50 0.13
C SER A 45 -13.68 -32.64 1.31
N GLY A 46 -14.18 -32.39 2.53
CA GLY A 46 -13.49 -32.70 3.79
C GLY A 46 -12.18 -31.93 3.96
N ASP A 47 -11.06 -32.65 3.88
CA ASP A 47 -9.70 -32.12 4.15
C ASP A 47 -9.30 -30.96 3.22
N ALA A 48 -9.76 -30.99 1.96
CA ALA A 48 -9.49 -29.92 1.00
C ALA A 48 -10.25 -28.62 1.32
N MET A 49 -11.38 -28.70 2.02
CA MET A 49 -12.15 -27.54 2.46
C MET A 49 -11.49 -26.83 3.65
N GLU A 50 -10.92 -27.60 4.59
CA GLU A 50 -10.13 -27.05 5.70
C GLU A 50 -8.85 -26.38 5.19
N ALA A 51 -8.11 -27.04 4.30
CA ALA A 51 -6.91 -26.46 3.68
C ALA A 51 -7.23 -25.16 2.91
N TRP A 52 -8.36 -25.13 2.21
CA TRP A 52 -8.86 -23.94 1.56
C TRP A 52 -9.16 -22.81 2.54
N GLN A 53 -9.90 -23.08 3.62
CA GLN A 53 -10.20 -22.07 4.64
C GLN A 53 -8.94 -21.48 5.27
N GLN A 54 -7.95 -22.32 5.55
CA GLN A 54 -6.67 -21.86 6.09
C GLN A 54 -5.93 -20.96 5.08
N CYS A 55 -5.86 -21.39 3.82
CA CYS A 55 -5.27 -20.60 2.74
C CYS A 55 -6.00 -19.26 2.54
N GLN A 56 -7.33 -19.26 2.60
CA GLN A 56 -8.15 -18.07 2.47
C GLN A 56 -7.89 -17.08 3.61
N ASN A 57 -7.72 -17.56 4.84
CA ASN A 57 -7.39 -16.73 6.00
C ASN A 57 -5.98 -16.12 5.89
N GLU A 58 -4.97 -16.92 5.53
CA GLU A 58 -3.61 -16.43 5.33
C GLU A 58 -3.53 -15.37 4.23
N TRP A 59 -4.28 -15.57 3.14
CA TRP A 59 -4.33 -14.60 2.06
C TRP A 59 -5.04 -13.31 2.45
N ASN A 60 -6.18 -13.38 3.15
CA ASN A 60 -6.87 -12.20 3.66
C ASN A 60 -5.94 -11.40 4.59
N GLN A 61 -5.24 -12.08 5.48
CA GLN A 61 -4.28 -11.45 6.38
C GLN A 61 -3.13 -10.77 5.61
N SER A 62 -2.55 -11.46 4.62
CA SER A 62 -1.47 -10.91 3.80
C SER A 62 -1.90 -9.66 3.03
N LEU A 63 -3.16 -9.63 2.56
CA LEU A 63 -3.73 -8.46 1.88
C LEU A 63 -3.94 -7.28 2.81
N ASP A 64 -4.45 -7.53 4.02
CA ASP A 64 -4.63 -6.49 5.02
C ASP A 64 -3.29 -5.90 5.43
N GLU A 65 -2.26 -6.73 5.64
CA GLU A 65 -0.88 -6.28 5.91
C GLU A 65 -0.34 -5.43 4.75
N MET A 66 -0.55 -5.87 3.51
CA MET A 66 -0.11 -5.12 2.34
C MET A 66 -0.81 -3.75 2.21
N LYS A 67 -2.12 -3.70 2.43
CA LYS A 67 -2.89 -2.45 2.48
C LYS A 67 -2.39 -1.53 3.59
N GLN A 68 -2.09 -2.08 4.76
CA GLN A 68 -1.55 -1.30 5.88
C GLN A 68 -0.19 -0.70 5.54
N VAL A 69 0.71 -1.45 4.90
CA VAL A 69 2.02 -0.93 4.49
C VAL A 69 1.87 0.18 3.46
N LEU A 70 1.02 0.00 2.44
CA LEU A 70 0.75 1.03 1.43
C LEU A 70 0.15 2.29 2.06
N ALA A 71 -0.78 2.14 3.01
CA ALA A 71 -1.35 3.26 3.75
C ALA A 71 -0.30 3.97 4.62
N GLN A 72 0.58 3.22 5.30
CA GLN A 72 1.67 3.80 6.08
C GLN A 72 2.62 4.61 5.19
N ILE A 73 3.01 4.08 4.03
CA ILE A 73 3.84 4.80 3.05
C ILE A 73 3.15 6.08 2.59
N ALA A 74 1.87 5.99 2.22
CA ALA A 74 1.07 7.15 1.79
C ALA A 74 0.95 8.24 2.87
N THR A 75 0.99 7.88 4.16
CA THR A 75 0.95 8.86 5.27
C THR A 75 2.33 9.40 5.67
N ALA A 76 3.38 8.58 5.63
CA ALA A 76 4.73 8.96 6.03
C ALA A 76 5.37 9.91 5.02
N LEU A 77 5.11 9.70 3.73
CA LEU A 77 5.66 10.48 2.63
C LEU A 77 5.33 11.99 2.75
N PRO A 78 4.06 12.43 2.91
CA PRO A 78 3.71 13.84 3.13
C PRO A 78 4.30 14.43 4.41
N GLN A 79 4.31 13.68 5.51
CA GLN A 79 4.86 14.17 6.80
C GLN A 79 6.35 14.50 6.70
N ILE A 80 7.10 13.67 5.97
CA ILE A 80 8.52 13.93 5.69
C ILE A 80 8.65 15.21 4.85
N ALA A 81 7.84 15.37 3.80
CA ALA A 81 7.85 16.56 2.94
C ALA A 81 7.61 17.86 3.72
N ASP A 82 6.60 17.87 4.59
CA ASP A 82 6.24 19.02 5.42
C ASP A 82 7.38 19.41 6.38
N GLY A 83 8.04 18.41 6.98
CA GLY A 83 9.21 18.60 7.85
C GLY A 83 10.40 19.24 7.13
N TYR A 84 10.67 18.81 5.88
CA TYR A 84 11.72 19.40 5.06
C TYR A 84 11.39 20.84 4.66
N GLN A 85 10.17 21.13 4.21
CA GLN A 85 9.77 22.49 3.81
C GLN A 85 9.83 23.47 4.99
N SER A 86 9.39 23.06 6.18
CA SER A 86 9.44 23.88 7.39
C SER A 86 10.88 24.20 7.80
N THR A 87 11.75 23.19 7.72
CA THR A 87 13.18 23.35 8.06
C THR A 87 13.89 24.25 7.05
N ASP A 88 13.65 24.08 5.76
CA ASP A 88 14.26 24.91 4.71
C ASP A 88 13.82 26.38 4.81
N LYS A 89 12.51 26.64 5.01
CA LYS A 89 11.99 28.00 5.23
C LYS A 89 12.58 28.65 6.48
N SER A 90 12.77 27.89 7.55
CA SER A 90 13.36 28.39 8.80
C SER A 90 14.82 28.78 8.60
N ILE A 91 15.58 27.99 7.84
CA ILE A 91 16.99 28.28 7.53
C ILE A 91 17.10 29.46 6.57
N GLN A 92 16.24 29.56 5.54
CA GLN A 92 16.25 30.71 4.62
C GLN A 92 15.86 32.02 5.30
N GLY A 93 14.98 32.00 6.30
CA GLY A 93 14.61 33.20 7.08
C GLY A 93 15.68 33.68 8.06
N MET A 94 16.75 32.92 8.26
CA MET A 94 17.88 33.28 9.13
C MET A 94 19.03 34.00 8.41
N PHE A 95 19.00 34.07 7.07
CA PHE A 95 19.98 34.78 6.23
C PHE A 95 19.33 36.01 5.56
#